data_AF-A0A812Y2J3-F1
#
_entry.id   AF-A0A812Y2J3-F1
#
_cell.length_a   1.000
_cell.length_b   1.000
_cell.length_c   1.000
_cell.angle_alpha   90.00
_cell.angle_beta   90.00
_cell.angle_gamma   90.00
#
_symmetry.space_group_name_H-M   'P 1'
#
loop_
_entity.id
_entity.type
_entity.pdbx_description
1 polymer ?
#
loop_
_entity_poly.entity_id
_entity_poly.type
_entity_poly.pdbx_seq_one_letter_code
_entity_poly.pdbx_strand_id
1 'polypeptide(L)'
;MLTELTAWPWSVFVAIVLAIYDNHCGRRAPEAYPQVLEPIRRYDLYCRWLQNVVSLMNHHEFMAMLIGLTLSVVLGFLMDPAHSVLAYKRPGVQIVTDVILVLHWIYSLVSLFLEGEIFIILVGLISRNETVETAQEWKQNKHDVARETSKGNNIHVESLPDSDDYNELLDNGEFVHSQRQTPLTKAARRTVSTSGVSHDGTAKQRGTSEPGICASGMNLTPRCKGLRPAILDSVFRFADRDEMGLKPLSDSTPKAAAEMKKYVGLLLVYVPILSQILAWPTYFVAGRYLGQQDMYDAKFHFIYEYQLGYVFLAVWLVGMTRTTITILANGARAPARVNRPDQHVYKIMANSGPLKDAPYVLMANTGAVGRFNRAQRSMYNTDESLPMYLMCTMLAASVFGPIVLLPLLLTAYGRITFARLYIESLTARGAGFLPSMIGEKWTEGLVLLCAIKGIFFKPAKTQEVSSRKSSADKDIVPEEDKNALRRMHFESLVNFVAFNRKDPQRVFLPAGAPHRFCGTRGLN
;
A
#
# COMPACT_ATOMS: atom_id res chain seq x y z
N MET A 1 -0.98 12.67 22.57
CA MET A 1 -0.23 13.80 21.96
C MET A 1 1.05 13.41 21.24
N LEU A 2 2.23 13.19 21.87
CA LEU A 2 3.49 12.95 21.10
C LEU A 2 3.48 11.63 20.31
N THR A 3 2.82 10.59 20.81
CA THR A 3 2.54 9.33 20.12
C THR A 3 1.44 9.43 19.05
N GLU A 4 0.57 10.44 19.12
CA GLU A 4 -0.47 10.70 18.11
C GLU A 4 0.05 11.58 16.98
N LEU A 5 0.97 12.51 17.26
CA LEU A 5 1.70 13.30 16.26
C LEU A 5 2.54 12.42 15.32
N THR A 6 2.97 11.23 15.75
CA THR A 6 3.64 10.25 14.88
C THR A 6 2.68 9.45 13.99
N ALA A 7 1.38 9.44 14.30
CA ALA A 7 0.34 8.81 13.48
C ALA A 7 -0.19 9.74 12.37
N TRP A 8 0.01 11.06 12.51
CA TRP A 8 -0.40 12.08 11.53
C TRP A 8 0.02 11.83 10.07
N PRO A 9 1.25 11.36 9.78
CA PRO A 9 1.65 11.11 8.39
C PRO A 9 0.90 9.92 7.76
N TRP A 10 0.47 8.95 8.57
CA TRP A 10 -0.14 7.72 8.07
C TRP A 10 -1.58 7.90 7.63
N SER A 11 -2.41 8.62 8.38
CA SER A 11 -3.81 8.88 8.00
C SER A 11 -3.92 9.86 6.84
N VAL A 12 -3.05 10.88 6.76
CA VAL A 12 -2.93 11.75 5.58
C VAL A 12 -2.46 10.97 4.35
N PHE A 13 -1.49 10.06 4.51
CA PHE A 13 -1.03 9.19 3.43
C PHE A 13 -2.15 8.25 2.94
N VAL A 14 -2.90 7.63 3.85
CA VAL A 14 -4.05 6.77 3.53
C VAL A 14 -5.15 7.56 2.83
N ALA A 15 -5.50 8.75 3.32
CA ALA A 15 -6.50 9.62 2.69
C ALA A 15 -6.07 10.08 1.28
N ILE A 16 -4.80 10.41 1.07
CA ILE A 16 -4.26 10.76 -0.27
C ILE A 16 -4.29 9.54 -1.21
N VAL A 17 -3.88 8.36 -0.73
CA VAL A 17 -3.93 7.12 -1.51
C VAL A 17 -5.36 6.77 -1.91
N LEU A 18 -6.33 6.96 -1.00
CA LEU A 18 -7.74 6.69 -1.25
C LEU A 18 -8.41 7.74 -2.15
N ALA A 19 -8.07 9.03 -2.02
CA ALA A 19 -8.57 10.09 -2.91
C ALA A 19 -8.03 9.95 -4.35
N ILE A 20 -6.84 9.37 -4.51
CA ILE A 20 -6.29 8.97 -5.81
C ILE A 20 -7.02 7.73 -6.35
N TYR A 21 -7.46 6.82 -5.48
CA TYR A 21 -8.19 5.60 -5.85
C TYR A 21 -9.64 5.89 -6.27
N ASP A 22 -10.34 6.76 -5.55
CA ASP A 22 -11.75 7.09 -5.79
C ASP A 22 -11.94 7.81 -7.15
N ASN A 23 -10.98 8.67 -7.54
CA ASN A 23 -10.94 9.30 -8.86
C ASN A 23 -10.63 8.33 -10.03
N HIS A 24 -10.28 7.08 -9.75
CA HIS A 24 -9.95 6.09 -10.78
C HIS A 24 -10.89 4.88 -10.82
N CYS A 25 -11.61 4.57 -9.73
CA CYS A 25 -12.52 3.42 -9.67
C CYS A 25 -13.87 3.64 -10.38
N GLY A 26 -14.24 4.86 -10.77
CA GLY A 26 -15.50 5.11 -11.45
C GLY A 26 -15.61 4.60 -12.89
N ARG A 27 -14.50 4.25 -13.58
CA ARG A 27 -14.54 3.87 -15.01
C ARG A 27 -13.36 2.98 -15.43
N ARG A 28 -13.47 1.66 -15.21
CA ARG A 28 -12.99 0.55 -16.09
C ARG A 28 -12.70 -0.73 -15.28
N ALA A 29 -13.35 -1.84 -15.67
CA ALA A 29 -12.90 -3.17 -15.30
C ALA A 29 -11.69 -3.58 -16.17
N PRO A 30 -10.65 -4.22 -15.61
CA PRO A 30 -9.52 -4.71 -16.39
C PRO A 30 -9.82 -6.06 -17.05
N GLU A 31 -9.70 -6.11 -18.38
CA GLU A 31 -9.61 -7.32 -19.20
C GLU A 31 -8.12 -7.75 -19.31
N ALA A 32 -7.77 -8.93 -18.82
CA ALA A 32 -6.76 -9.85 -19.41
C ALA A 32 -6.34 -10.96 -18.44
N TYR A 33 -6.82 -12.19 -18.66
CA TYR A 33 -6.12 -13.42 -18.29
C TYR A 33 -6.42 -14.51 -19.31
N PRO A 34 -5.47 -14.93 -20.16
CA PRO A 34 -5.61 -16.16 -20.92
C PRO A 34 -4.99 -17.33 -20.15
N GLN A 35 -5.69 -18.47 -20.21
CA GLN A 35 -5.23 -19.84 -19.89
C GLN A 35 -5.33 -20.30 -18.42
N VAL A 36 -6.56 -20.65 -18.04
CA VAL A 36 -6.83 -21.81 -17.19
C VAL A 36 -7.54 -22.83 -18.09
N LEU A 37 -7.12 -24.11 -18.06
CA LEU A 37 -7.58 -25.18 -18.94
C LEU A 37 -9.03 -25.66 -18.69
N GLU A 38 -9.72 -25.03 -17.74
CA GLU A 38 -11.16 -25.19 -17.55
C GLU A 38 -11.84 -23.90 -18.01
N PRO A 39 -12.89 -23.97 -18.86
CA PRO A 39 -13.59 -22.79 -19.34
C PRO A 39 -14.19 -22.01 -18.16
N ILE A 40 -13.58 -20.87 -17.87
CA ILE A 40 -14.00 -19.95 -16.81
C ILE A 40 -15.39 -19.41 -17.18
N ARG A 41 -16.43 -19.74 -16.41
CA ARG A 41 -17.78 -19.19 -16.61
C ARG A 41 -17.72 -17.67 -16.37
N ARG A 42 -18.43 -16.84 -17.15
CA ARG A 42 -18.39 -15.35 -16.97
C ARG A 42 -18.67 -14.91 -15.53
N TYR A 43 -19.53 -15.65 -14.82
CA TYR A 43 -19.85 -15.41 -13.42
C TYR A 43 -18.63 -15.58 -12.50
N ASP A 44 -17.72 -16.50 -12.81
CA ASP A 44 -16.45 -16.65 -12.08
C ASP A 44 -15.55 -15.44 -12.25
N LEU A 45 -15.65 -14.69 -13.35
CA LEU A 45 -14.88 -13.47 -13.55
C LEU A 45 -15.41 -12.31 -12.70
N TYR A 46 -16.73 -12.14 -12.61
CA TYR A 46 -17.36 -11.15 -11.73
C TYR A 46 -17.17 -11.53 -10.26
N CYS A 47 -17.32 -12.81 -9.91
CA CYS A 47 -17.09 -13.30 -8.57
C CYS A 47 -15.61 -13.32 -8.17
N ARG A 48 -14.67 -13.53 -9.10
CA ARG A 48 -13.23 -13.37 -8.85
C ARG A 48 -12.84 -11.91 -8.78
N TRP A 49 -13.47 -11.01 -9.53
CA TRP A 49 -13.26 -9.58 -9.35
C TRP A 49 -13.79 -9.11 -8.00
N LEU A 50 -15.01 -9.50 -7.64
CA LEU A 50 -15.58 -9.24 -6.31
C LEU A 50 -14.76 -9.95 -5.23
N GLN A 51 -14.26 -11.17 -5.43
CA GLN A 51 -13.31 -11.82 -4.52
C GLN A 51 -11.92 -11.19 -4.54
N ASN A 52 -11.45 -10.55 -5.60
CA ASN A 52 -10.13 -9.92 -5.58
C ASN A 52 -10.20 -8.52 -4.97
N VAL A 53 -11.37 -7.86 -5.06
CA VAL A 53 -11.64 -6.56 -4.45
C VAL A 53 -12.12 -6.71 -2.99
N VAL A 54 -12.94 -7.73 -2.68
CA VAL A 54 -13.52 -7.98 -1.35
C VAL A 54 -12.79 -9.10 -0.59
N SER A 55 -12.26 -10.11 -1.29
CA SER A 55 -11.35 -11.13 -0.74
C SER A 55 -9.89 -10.74 -1.05
N LEU A 56 -9.52 -9.53 -0.63
CA LEU A 56 -8.28 -9.44 0.14
C LEU A 56 -8.40 -10.54 1.21
N MET A 57 -7.60 -11.60 1.11
CA MET A 57 -7.69 -12.78 2.00
C MET A 57 -7.62 -12.44 3.50
N ASN A 58 -7.31 -11.19 3.82
CA ASN A 58 -7.33 -10.59 5.13
C ASN A 58 -8.43 -9.54 5.32
N HIS A 59 -9.64 -9.74 4.79
CA HIS A 59 -10.78 -8.86 5.06
C HIS A 59 -11.04 -8.68 6.57
N HIS A 60 -10.76 -9.70 7.39
CA HIS A 60 -10.77 -9.58 8.85
C HIS A 60 -9.75 -8.57 9.37
N GLU A 61 -8.51 -8.58 8.87
CA GLU A 61 -7.48 -7.61 9.29
C GLU A 61 -7.79 -6.21 8.76
N PHE A 62 -8.30 -6.11 7.53
CA PHE A 62 -8.72 -4.84 6.96
C PHE A 62 -9.90 -4.24 7.74
N MET A 63 -10.90 -5.04 8.11
CA MET A 63 -12.01 -4.59 8.96
C MET A 63 -11.54 -4.27 10.38
N ALA A 64 -10.63 -5.06 10.96
CA ALA A 64 -10.04 -4.74 12.26
C ALA A 64 -9.25 -3.42 12.21
N MET A 65 -8.53 -3.15 11.13
CA MET A 65 -7.84 -1.88 10.89
C MET A 65 -8.85 -0.73 10.74
N LEU A 66 -9.91 -0.91 9.94
CA LEU A 66 -10.94 0.11 9.71
C LEU A 66 -11.71 0.44 11.00
N ILE A 67 -12.06 -0.58 11.78
CA ILE A 67 -12.65 -0.43 13.13
C ILE A 67 -11.67 0.29 14.04
N GLY A 68 -10.40 -0.09 14.04
CA GLY A 68 -9.35 0.55 14.84
C GLY A 68 -9.17 2.03 14.50
N LEU A 69 -9.14 2.37 13.22
CA LEU A 69 -9.08 3.76 12.73
C LEU A 69 -10.33 4.55 13.15
N THR A 70 -11.51 4.01 12.87
CA THR A 70 -12.78 4.67 13.24
C THR A 70 -12.86 4.90 14.75
N LEU A 71 -12.52 3.89 15.56
CA LEU A 71 -12.47 4.02 17.02
C LEU A 71 -11.44 5.06 17.47
N SER A 72 -10.27 5.11 16.84
CA SER A 72 -9.24 6.10 17.18
C SER A 72 -9.72 7.54 16.93
N VAL A 73 -10.44 7.77 15.82
CA VAL A 73 -11.00 9.08 15.48
C VAL A 73 -12.15 9.45 16.42
N VAL A 74 -13.07 8.52 16.71
CA VAL A 74 -14.18 8.74 17.65
C VAL A 74 -13.64 9.05 19.05
N LEU A 75 -12.64 8.29 19.53
CA LEU A 75 -12.02 8.54 20.83
C LEU A 75 -11.29 9.89 20.84
N GLY A 76 -10.55 10.24 19.80
CA GLY A 76 -9.91 11.56 19.66
C GLY A 76 -10.95 12.70 19.73
N PHE A 77 -12.03 12.58 18.96
CA PHE A 77 -13.13 13.55 18.95
C PHE A 77 -13.78 13.76 20.32
N LEU A 78 -13.92 12.70 21.13
CA LEU A 78 -14.48 12.76 22.49
C LEU A 78 -13.45 13.24 23.53
N MET A 79 -12.19 12.84 23.38
CA MET A 79 -11.12 13.16 24.32
C MET A 79 -10.65 14.61 24.19
N ASP A 80 -10.63 15.19 22.99
CA ASP A 80 -10.13 16.55 22.77
C ASP A 80 -10.91 17.60 23.59
N PRO A 81 -12.26 17.65 23.60
CA PRO A 81 -12.99 18.58 24.47
C PRO A 81 -12.71 18.35 25.95
N ALA A 82 -12.57 17.10 26.40
CA ALA A 82 -12.25 16.77 27.78
C ALA A 82 -10.84 17.28 28.17
N HIS A 83 -9.86 17.11 27.28
CA HIS A 83 -8.52 17.64 27.46
C HIS A 83 -8.49 19.17 27.43
N SER A 84 -9.28 19.82 26.56
CA SER A 84 -9.43 21.28 26.54
C SER A 84 -9.93 21.80 27.89
N VAL A 85 -10.96 21.17 28.47
CA VAL A 85 -11.48 21.55 29.79
C VAL A 85 -10.44 21.37 30.91
N LEU A 86 -9.62 20.31 30.83
CA LEU A 86 -8.55 20.06 31.81
C LEU A 86 -7.35 21.00 31.62
N ALA A 87 -7.00 21.31 30.38
CA ALA A 87 -5.90 22.21 30.02
C ALA A 87 -6.21 23.65 30.42
N TYR A 88 -7.48 24.07 30.33
CA TYR A 88 -7.94 25.40 30.72
C TYR A 88 -7.57 25.76 32.17
N LYS A 89 -7.46 24.77 33.06
CA LYS A 89 -7.11 24.98 34.48
C LYS A 89 -5.63 25.27 34.74
N ARG A 90 -4.73 25.19 33.74
CA ARG A 90 -3.30 25.44 33.92
C ARG A 90 -2.90 26.83 33.39
N PRO A 91 -2.42 27.76 34.23
CA PRO A 91 -1.94 29.06 33.77
C PRO A 91 -0.62 28.91 32.98
N GLY A 92 -0.50 29.63 31.85
CA GLY A 92 0.77 29.85 31.14
C GLY A 92 0.96 29.16 29.78
N VAL A 93 0.10 28.21 29.37
CA VAL A 93 0.23 27.49 28.07
C VAL A 93 -1.09 27.41 27.28
N GLN A 94 -2.08 28.25 27.63
CA GLN A 94 -3.46 28.11 27.17
C GLN A 94 -3.61 28.29 25.65
N ILE A 95 -3.12 29.40 25.08
CA ILE A 95 -3.41 29.75 23.68
C ILE A 95 -2.90 28.70 22.68
N VAL A 96 -1.65 28.25 22.85
CA VAL A 96 -1.04 27.26 21.95
C VAL A 96 -1.73 25.91 22.09
N THR A 97 -2.02 25.50 23.31
CA THR A 97 -2.70 24.22 23.57
C THR A 97 -4.13 24.25 23.02
N ASP A 98 -4.85 25.35 23.19
CA ASP A 98 -6.22 25.53 22.70
C ASP A 98 -6.26 25.52 21.16
N VAL A 99 -5.33 26.22 20.49
CA VAL A 99 -5.25 26.19 19.02
C VAL A 99 -4.92 24.80 18.49
N ILE A 100 -3.97 24.10 19.11
CA ILE A 100 -3.62 22.72 18.72
C ILE A 100 -4.80 21.78 18.94
N LEU A 101 -5.51 21.88 20.07
CA LEU A 101 -6.68 21.07 20.38
C LEU A 101 -7.83 21.35 19.41
N VAL A 102 -8.08 22.61 19.05
CA VAL A 102 -9.11 22.96 18.06
C VAL A 102 -8.74 22.42 16.68
N LEU A 103 -7.48 22.55 16.26
CA LEU A 103 -7.03 22.01 14.96
C LEU A 103 -7.12 20.48 14.93
N HIS A 104 -6.72 19.80 16.02
CA HIS A 104 -6.83 18.35 16.14
C HIS A 104 -8.30 17.91 16.12
N TRP A 105 -9.18 18.63 16.80
CA TRP A 105 -10.61 18.34 16.82
C TRP A 105 -11.26 18.50 15.43
N ILE A 106 -10.91 19.56 14.69
CA ILE A 106 -11.35 19.75 13.29
C ILE A 106 -10.82 18.62 12.41
N TYR A 107 -9.57 18.23 12.59
CA TYR A 107 -8.99 17.11 11.87
C TYR A 107 -9.73 15.79 12.15
N SER A 108 -10.04 15.48 13.41
CA SER A 108 -10.83 14.31 13.78
C SER A 108 -12.22 14.34 13.15
N LEU A 109 -12.87 15.50 13.07
CA LEU A 109 -14.16 15.65 12.37
C LEU A 109 -14.05 15.32 10.87
N VAL A 110 -13.05 15.87 10.18
CA VAL A 110 -12.84 15.61 8.75
C VAL A 110 -12.49 14.14 8.52
N SER A 111 -11.66 13.56 9.38
CA SER A 111 -11.26 12.15 9.29
C SER A 111 -12.45 11.23 9.53
N LEU A 112 -13.30 11.55 10.53
CA LEU A 112 -14.52 10.78 10.82
C LEU A 112 -15.50 10.81 9.66
N PHE A 113 -15.62 11.95 8.97
CA PHE A 113 -16.46 12.08 7.79
C PHE A 113 -15.95 11.19 6.65
N LEU A 114 -14.65 11.23 6.34
CA LEU A 114 -14.06 10.45 5.25
C LEU A 114 -14.03 8.94 5.57
N GLU A 115 -13.55 8.56 6.75
CA GLU A 115 -13.47 7.17 7.18
C GLU A 115 -14.86 6.57 7.43
N GLY A 116 -15.79 7.37 7.95
CA GLY A 116 -17.17 6.95 8.21
C GLY A 116 -17.92 6.58 6.94
N GLU A 117 -17.80 7.36 5.86
CA GLU A 117 -18.39 7.01 4.56
C GLU A 117 -17.84 5.68 4.02
N ILE A 118 -16.51 5.50 4.09
CA ILE A 118 -15.85 4.26 3.68
C ILE A 118 -16.34 3.09 4.52
N PHE A 119 -16.41 3.27 5.84
CA PHE A 119 -16.89 2.26 6.78
C PHE A 119 -18.33 1.86 6.50
N ILE A 120 -19.23 2.83 6.25
CA ILE A 120 -20.63 2.58 5.90
C ILE A 120 -20.73 1.79 4.60
N ILE A 121 -19.97 2.17 3.57
CA ILE A 121 -19.96 1.45 2.28
C ILE A 121 -19.48 0.02 2.48
N LEU A 122 -18.38 -0.20 3.19
CA LEU A 122 -17.81 -1.52 3.43
C LEU A 122 -18.69 -2.41 4.29
N VAL A 123 -19.24 -1.89 5.39
CA VAL A 123 -20.23 -2.62 6.20
C VAL A 123 -21.48 -2.92 5.38
N GLY A 124 -21.92 -2.00 4.50
CA GLY A 124 -23.01 -2.23 3.56
C GLY A 124 -22.71 -3.36 2.57
N LEU A 125 -21.49 -3.42 2.04
CA LEU A 125 -21.05 -4.50 1.16
C LEU A 125 -20.90 -5.84 1.90
N ILE A 126 -20.38 -5.82 3.13
CA ILE A 126 -20.19 -7.03 3.95
C ILE A 126 -21.52 -7.58 4.45
N SER A 127 -22.42 -6.73 4.95
CA SER A 127 -23.76 -7.16 5.37
C SER A 127 -24.59 -7.72 4.19
N ARG A 128 -24.38 -7.19 2.98
CA ARG A 128 -24.93 -7.76 1.73
C ARG A 128 -24.18 -9.01 1.25
N ASN A 129 -22.98 -9.25 1.73
CA ASN A 129 -22.23 -10.47 1.44
C ASN A 129 -22.50 -11.55 2.48
N GLU A 130 -22.81 -11.24 3.75
CA GLU A 130 -23.18 -12.17 4.83
C GLU A 130 -24.52 -12.88 4.62
N THR A 131 -25.28 -12.46 3.62
CA THR A 131 -26.00 -13.42 2.77
C THR A 131 -25.01 -14.34 2.01
N VAL A 132 -23.98 -14.88 2.69
CA VAL A 132 -22.92 -15.73 2.12
C VAL A 132 -23.55 -17.06 1.76
N GLU A 133 -24.57 -17.51 2.49
CA GLU A 133 -25.43 -18.60 2.01
C GLU A 133 -26.06 -18.21 0.66
N THR A 134 -26.62 -17.01 0.50
CA THR A 134 -27.24 -16.57 -0.75
C THR A 134 -26.22 -16.30 -1.87
N ALA A 135 -25.00 -15.87 -1.56
CA ALA A 135 -23.92 -15.63 -2.51
C ALA A 135 -23.21 -16.93 -2.93
N GLN A 136 -23.09 -17.91 -2.02
CA GLN A 136 -22.70 -19.29 -2.32
C GLN A 136 -23.79 -19.99 -3.13
N GLU A 137 -25.06 -19.79 -2.81
CA GLU A 137 -26.22 -20.32 -3.56
C GLU A 137 -26.27 -19.75 -4.98
N TRP A 138 -26.04 -18.45 -5.14
CA TRP A 138 -25.87 -17.81 -6.46
C TRP A 138 -24.63 -18.30 -7.20
N LYS A 139 -23.51 -18.52 -6.50
CA LYS A 139 -22.29 -19.12 -7.11
C LYS A 139 -22.50 -20.53 -7.61
N GLN A 140 -23.30 -21.31 -6.90
CA GLN A 140 -23.59 -22.68 -7.27
C GLN A 140 -24.74 -22.77 -8.29
N ASN A 141 -25.47 -21.67 -8.56
CA ASN A 141 -26.71 -21.68 -9.34
C ASN A 141 -27.66 -22.81 -8.90
N LYS A 142 -27.64 -23.17 -7.61
CA LYS A 142 -28.23 -24.40 -7.05
C LYS A 142 -29.75 -24.49 -7.20
N HIS A 143 -30.37 -23.38 -7.58
CA HIS A 143 -31.82 -23.24 -7.70
C HIS A 143 -32.26 -22.77 -9.09
N ASP A 144 -31.31 -22.57 -10.00
CA ASP A 144 -31.64 -22.12 -11.35
C ASP A 144 -31.75 -23.34 -12.27
N VAL A 145 -32.80 -23.35 -13.06
CA VAL A 145 -33.05 -24.37 -14.08
C VAL A 145 -33.11 -23.70 -15.44
N ALA A 146 -32.48 -24.31 -16.43
CA ALA A 146 -32.59 -23.86 -17.81
C ALA A 146 -33.94 -24.26 -18.40
N ARG A 147 -34.66 -23.30 -18.99
CA ARG A 147 -35.82 -23.58 -19.84
C ARG A 147 -35.36 -24.04 -21.22
N GLU A 148 -36.09 -24.98 -21.79
CA GLU A 148 -35.99 -25.37 -23.21
C GLU A 148 -34.56 -25.64 -23.70
N THR A 149 -33.86 -26.58 -23.06
CA THR A 149 -32.61 -27.09 -23.60
C THR A 149 -32.89 -28.19 -24.63
N SER A 150 -31.94 -28.44 -25.54
CA SER A 150 -31.96 -29.59 -26.45
C SER A 150 -32.10 -30.94 -25.73
N LYS A 151 -31.78 -30.98 -24.43
CA LYS A 151 -31.85 -32.15 -23.54
C LYS A 151 -33.15 -32.23 -22.73
N GLY A 152 -34.04 -31.23 -22.82
CA GLY A 152 -35.33 -31.17 -22.12
C GLY A 152 -35.55 -29.89 -21.29
N ASN A 153 -36.72 -29.79 -20.65
CA ASN A 153 -37.12 -28.64 -19.82
C ASN A 153 -36.72 -28.82 -18.35
N ASN A 154 -36.29 -27.73 -17.72
CA ASN A 154 -35.94 -27.64 -16.29
C ASN A 154 -34.71 -28.46 -15.90
N ILE A 155 -33.68 -28.45 -16.74
CA ILE A 155 -32.39 -29.06 -16.40
C ILE A 155 -31.66 -28.16 -15.42
N HIS A 156 -31.13 -28.76 -14.35
CA HIS A 156 -30.37 -28.03 -13.34
C HIS A 156 -29.10 -27.46 -13.96
N VAL A 157 -28.82 -26.19 -13.71
CA VAL A 157 -27.71 -25.46 -14.35
C VAL A 157 -26.35 -26.09 -14.04
N GLU A 158 -26.17 -26.73 -12.87
CA GLU A 158 -24.97 -27.49 -12.53
C GLU A 158 -24.75 -28.74 -13.39
N SER A 159 -25.82 -29.32 -13.93
CA SER A 159 -25.75 -30.55 -14.73
C SER A 159 -25.42 -30.31 -16.21
N LEU A 160 -25.23 -29.05 -16.62
CA LEU A 160 -24.78 -28.69 -17.96
C LEU A 160 -23.27 -29.03 -18.08
N PRO A 161 -22.91 -30.05 -18.87
CA PRO A 161 -21.53 -30.53 -18.95
C PRO A 161 -20.64 -29.64 -19.81
N ASP A 162 -21.23 -28.80 -20.66
CA ASP A 162 -20.53 -27.90 -21.57
C ASP A 162 -20.66 -26.45 -21.10
N SER A 163 -19.54 -25.74 -21.04
CA SER A 163 -19.51 -24.32 -20.71
C SER A 163 -20.18 -23.45 -21.78
N ASP A 164 -20.18 -23.91 -23.03
CA ASP A 164 -20.74 -23.15 -24.14
C ASP A 164 -22.27 -23.16 -24.09
N ASP A 165 -22.87 -24.33 -23.82
CA ASP A 165 -24.31 -24.48 -23.54
C ASP A 165 -24.74 -23.59 -22.35
N TYR A 166 -23.95 -23.59 -21.27
CA TYR A 166 -24.21 -22.74 -20.09
C TYR A 166 -24.19 -21.25 -20.45
N ASN A 167 -23.16 -20.81 -21.18
CA ASN A 167 -22.99 -19.41 -21.53
C ASN A 167 -24.06 -18.94 -22.52
N GLU A 168 -24.46 -19.77 -23.47
CA GLU A 168 -25.52 -19.47 -24.43
C GLU A 168 -26.88 -19.32 -23.72
N LEU A 169 -27.22 -20.25 -22.82
CA LEU A 169 -28.48 -20.18 -22.05
C LEU A 169 -28.50 -19.00 -21.09
N LEU A 170 -27.35 -18.65 -20.49
CA LEU A 170 -27.20 -17.46 -19.66
C LEU A 170 -27.39 -16.18 -20.48
N ASP A 171 -26.74 -16.07 -21.64
CA ASP A 171 -26.81 -14.90 -22.51
C ASP A 171 -28.21 -14.70 -23.10
N ASN A 172 -28.98 -15.79 -23.26
CA ASN A 172 -30.36 -15.76 -23.71
C ASN A 172 -31.40 -15.51 -22.59
N GLY A 173 -30.96 -15.48 -21.33
CA GLY A 173 -31.86 -15.27 -20.17
C GLY A 173 -32.79 -16.45 -19.91
N GLU A 174 -32.39 -17.67 -20.30
CA GLU A 174 -33.22 -18.89 -20.19
C GLU A 174 -33.14 -19.55 -18.81
N PHE A 175 -32.38 -18.99 -17.88
CA PHE A 175 -32.31 -19.45 -16.50
C PHE A 175 -33.51 -18.93 -15.72
N VAL A 176 -34.30 -19.85 -15.18
CA VAL A 176 -35.44 -19.54 -14.34
C VAL A 176 -35.20 -20.09 -12.95
N HIS A 177 -35.33 -19.21 -11.98
CA HIS A 177 -35.23 -19.59 -10.58
C HIS A 177 -36.38 -20.52 -10.19
N SER A 178 -36.05 -21.76 -9.84
CA SER A 178 -37.03 -22.78 -9.47
C SER A 178 -37.56 -22.53 -8.06
N GLN A 179 -38.69 -21.82 -7.96
CA GLN A 179 -39.38 -21.55 -6.68
C GLN A 179 -39.78 -22.82 -5.91
N ARG A 180 -39.76 -24.01 -6.51
CA ARG A 180 -40.18 -25.26 -5.86
C ARG A 180 -39.14 -25.85 -4.90
N GLN A 181 -37.90 -25.37 -4.89
CA GLN A 181 -36.80 -26.03 -4.16
C GLN A 181 -36.17 -25.22 -3.01
N THR A 182 -36.55 -23.96 -2.80
CA THR A 182 -35.99 -23.16 -1.71
C THR A 182 -36.61 -23.49 -0.34
N PRO A 183 -35.82 -23.61 0.75
CA PRO A 183 -36.34 -23.86 2.10
C PRO A 183 -37.37 -22.81 2.57
N LEU A 184 -37.19 -21.55 2.15
CA LEU A 184 -38.07 -20.42 2.45
C LEU A 184 -39.50 -20.59 1.89
N THR A 185 -39.66 -21.14 0.69
CA THR A 185 -41.00 -21.39 0.12
C THR A 185 -41.67 -22.63 0.72
N LYS A 186 -40.89 -23.62 1.18
CA LYS A 186 -41.41 -24.74 2.00
C LYS A 186 -41.91 -24.27 3.37
N ALA A 187 -41.24 -23.31 4.00
CA ALA A 187 -41.69 -22.70 5.25
C ALA A 187 -43.00 -21.89 5.06
N ALA A 188 -43.08 -21.08 4.00
CA ALA A 188 -44.28 -20.30 3.67
C ALA A 188 -45.51 -21.16 3.27
N ARG A 189 -45.32 -22.35 2.68
CA ARG A 189 -46.43 -23.28 2.41
C ARG A 189 -46.93 -24.03 3.64
N ARG A 190 -46.07 -24.26 4.64
CA ARG A 190 -46.49 -24.92 5.90
C ARG A 190 -47.43 -24.06 6.72
N THR A 191 -47.33 -22.73 6.64
CA THR A 191 -48.24 -21.80 7.33
C THR A 191 -49.60 -21.63 6.65
N VAL A 192 -49.74 -21.99 5.37
CA VAL A 192 -51.02 -21.86 4.64
C VAL A 192 -51.84 -23.17 4.65
N SER A 193 -51.21 -24.32 4.91
CA SER A 193 -51.88 -25.63 4.85
C SER A 193 -52.66 -26.03 6.12
N THR A 194 -52.73 -25.19 7.15
CA THR A 194 -53.45 -25.51 8.41
C THR A 194 -54.82 -24.82 8.55
N SER A 195 -55.28 -24.05 7.55
CA SER A 195 -56.63 -23.47 7.53
C SER A 195 -57.52 -24.15 6.49
N GLY A 196 -58.12 -25.27 6.92
CA GLY A 196 -59.39 -25.90 6.54
C GLY A 196 -60.04 -25.69 5.16
N VAL A 197 -60.62 -26.77 4.63
CA VAL A 197 -62.09 -27.05 4.65
C VAL A 197 -62.39 -28.03 3.51
N SER A 198 -62.93 -29.19 3.89
CA SER A 198 -63.51 -30.16 2.98
C SER A 198 -64.87 -29.67 2.47
N HIS A 199 -65.14 -29.80 1.18
CA HIS A 199 -66.51 -29.92 0.70
C HIS A 199 -66.60 -31.01 -0.39
N ASP A 200 -67.32 -32.06 -0.05
CA ASP A 200 -67.92 -33.04 -0.95
C ASP A 200 -68.95 -32.37 -1.87
N GLY A 201 -69.06 -32.88 -3.10
CA GLY A 201 -70.09 -32.47 -4.05
C GLY A 201 -69.99 -33.24 -5.37
N THR A 202 -70.82 -34.27 -5.48
CA THR A 202 -70.96 -35.21 -6.60
C THR A 202 -71.57 -34.61 -7.88
N ALA A 203 -71.22 -35.25 -9.01
CA ALA A 203 -72.11 -35.71 -10.10
C ALA A 203 -71.86 -35.20 -11.54
N LYS A 204 -71.80 -36.21 -12.44
CA LYS A 204 -72.49 -36.34 -13.74
C LYS A 204 -71.70 -36.14 -15.07
N GLN A 205 -71.28 -37.29 -15.60
CA GLN A 205 -71.28 -37.84 -16.99
C GLN A 205 -71.41 -36.96 -18.26
N ARG A 206 -70.75 -37.53 -19.31
CA ARG A 206 -70.81 -37.36 -20.80
C ARG A 206 -69.68 -36.50 -21.36
N GLY A 207 -68.95 -36.85 -22.43
CA GLY A 207 -69.01 -37.94 -23.41
C GLY A 207 -68.23 -37.49 -24.67
N THR A 208 -67.79 -38.45 -25.49
CA THR A 208 -67.39 -38.34 -26.93
C THR A 208 -66.15 -37.46 -27.26
N SER A 209 -64.99 -38.04 -27.61
CA SER A 209 -64.55 -38.61 -28.91
C SER A 209 -64.33 -37.57 -30.02
N GLU A 210 -63.06 -37.33 -30.40
CA GLU A 210 -62.54 -37.43 -31.78
C GLU A 210 -61.06 -37.03 -31.88
N PRO A 211 -60.26 -37.68 -32.77
CA PRO A 211 -58.90 -37.27 -33.11
C PRO A 211 -58.86 -36.55 -34.47
N GLY A 212 -58.22 -35.39 -34.53
CA GLY A 212 -58.05 -34.60 -35.75
C GLY A 212 -56.59 -34.47 -36.18
N ILE A 213 -56.18 -35.30 -37.12
CA ILE A 213 -55.00 -35.14 -37.97
C ILE A 213 -55.23 -33.96 -38.92
N CYS A 214 -54.26 -33.04 -39.07
CA CYS A 214 -54.00 -32.42 -40.38
C CYS A 214 -52.65 -31.70 -40.43
N ALA A 215 -51.93 -32.00 -41.51
CA ALA A 215 -50.64 -31.49 -41.90
C ALA A 215 -50.72 -30.12 -42.60
N SER A 216 -49.52 -29.54 -42.80
CA SER A 216 -49.14 -28.50 -43.78
C SER A 216 -48.84 -27.12 -43.21
N GLY A 217 -47.61 -26.66 -43.46
CA GLY A 217 -47.23 -25.26 -43.35
C GLY A 217 -45.83 -25.04 -42.77
N MET A 218 -44.77 -25.49 -43.45
CA MET A 218 -43.42 -24.96 -43.20
C MET A 218 -43.38 -23.49 -43.65
N ASN A 219 -43.69 -22.59 -42.72
CA ASN A 219 -43.30 -21.19 -42.80
C ASN A 219 -42.02 -21.02 -41.98
N LEU A 220 -40.91 -20.78 -42.69
CA LEU A 220 -39.65 -20.34 -42.10
C LEU A 220 -39.89 -18.99 -41.39
N THR A 221 -39.89 -19.00 -40.06
CA THR A 221 -39.95 -17.79 -39.25
C THR A 221 -38.62 -17.04 -39.27
N PRO A 222 -38.60 -15.70 -39.44
CA PRO A 222 -37.40 -14.89 -39.34
C PRO A 222 -37.11 -14.61 -37.86
N ARG A 223 -36.47 -15.55 -37.15
CA ARG A 223 -36.21 -15.41 -35.71
C ARG A 223 -34.76 -15.73 -35.31
N CYS A 224 -33.79 -15.27 -36.10
CA CYS A 224 -32.37 -15.23 -35.72
C CYS A 224 -31.78 -13.82 -35.93
N LYS A 225 -32.42 -12.79 -35.37
CA LYS A 225 -31.91 -11.40 -35.39
C LYS A 225 -31.31 -10.92 -34.05
N GLY A 226 -31.16 -11.79 -33.05
CA GLY A 226 -30.73 -11.39 -31.70
C GLY A 226 -29.28 -11.73 -31.29
N LEU A 227 -28.65 -12.74 -31.89
CA LEU A 227 -27.43 -13.37 -31.34
C LEU A 227 -26.09 -12.86 -31.91
N ARG A 228 -25.96 -11.56 -32.20
CA ARG A 228 -24.69 -10.97 -32.71
C ARG A 228 -24.21 -9.63 -32.10
N PRO A 229 -24.29 -9.32 -30.79
CA PRO A 229 -23.55 -8.16 -30.26
C PRO A 229 -22.20 -8.51 -29.62
N ALA A 230 -22.09 -9.54 -28.78
CA ALA A 230 -20.96 -9.64 -27.84
C ALA A 230 -19.59 -9.97 -28.48
N ILE A 231 -19.53 -10.83 -29.50
CA ILE A 231 -18.29 -11.17 -30.21
C ILE A 231 -17.87 -10.05 -31.18
N LEU A 232 -18.83 -9.35 -31.78
CA LEU A 232 -18.53 -8.17 -32.58
C LEU A 232 -17.98 -7.04 -31.70
N ASP A 233 -18.51 -6.86 -30.49
CA ASP A 233 -18.08 -5.81 -29.57
C ASP A 233 -16.62 -6.01 -29.09
N SER A 234 -16.16 -7.25 -28.90
CA SER A 234 -14.75 -7.52 -28.59
C SER A 234 -13.85 -7.29 -29.81
N VAL A 235 -14.28 -7.68 -31.01
CA VAL A 235 -13.53 -7.41 -32.26
C VAL A 235 -13.41 -5.90 -32.53
N PHE A 236 -14.46 -5.12 -32.25
CA PHE A 236 -14.41 -3.65 -32.38
C PHE A 236 -13.51 -2.98 -31.32
N ARG A 237 -13.41 -3.51 -30.09
CA ARG A 237 -12.55 -2.94 -29.03
C ARG A 237 -11.05 -3.04 -29.30
N PHE A 238 -10.62 -3.95 -30.18
CA PHE A 238 -9.22 -4.10 -30.58
C PHE A 238 -8.90 -3.46 -31.93
N ALA A 239 -9.91 -3.08 -32.72
CA ALA A 239 -9.73 -2.47 -34.03
C ALA A 239 -8.96 -1.14 -33.96
N ASP A 240 -9.12 -0.37 -32.87
CA ASP A 240 -8.43 0.90 -32.64
C ASP A 240 -7.11 0.75 -31.87
N ARG A 241 -6.47 -0.43 -31.93
CA ARG A 241 -5.18 -0.67 -31.27
C ARG A 241 -4.11 -0.98 -32.30
N ASP A 242 -2.89 -0.53 -32.02
CA ASP A 242 -1.74 -0.80 -32.86
C ASP A 242 -1.20 -2.22 -32.66
N GLU A 243 -0.11 -2.57 -33.36
CA GLU A 243 0.56 -3.87 -33.26
C GLU A 243 1.03 -4.23 -31.84
N MET A 244 1.08 -3.25 -30.92
CA MET A 244 1.43 -3.46 -29.52
C MET A 244 0.20 -3.61 -28.61
N GLY A 245 -1.01 -3.64 -29.17
CA GLY A 245 -2.25 -3.72 -28.42
C GLY A 245 -2.54 -2.45 -27.61
N LEU A 246 -1.94 -1.32 -27.99
CA LEU A 246 -2.12 -0.01 -27.37
C LEU A 246 -2.86 0.92 -28.31
N LYS A 247 -3.48 1.98 -27.79
CA LYS A 247 -4.09 3.00 -28.66
C LYS A 247 -3.02 3.62 -29.56
N PRO A 248 -3.28 3.80 -30.86
CA PRO A 248 -2.32 4.38 -31.81
C PRO A 248 -1.82 5.72 -31.30
N LEU A 249 -0.57 6.05 -31.65
CA LEU A 249 0.02 7.33 -31.28
C LEU A 249 -0.85 8.45 -31.85
N SER A 250 -1.37 9.33 -30.99
CA SER A 250 -1.64 10.68 -31.45
C SER A 250 -0.31 11.35 -31.76
N ASP A 251 -0.30 12.32 -32.68
CA ASP A 251 0.89 13.11 -33.07
C ASP A 251 1.60 13.78 -31.87
N SER A 252 0.97 13.78 -30.70
CA SER A 252 1.39 14.42 -29.45
C SER A 252 2.10 13.51 -28.44
N THR A 253 2.54 12.29 -28.78
CA THR A 253 3.17 11.41 -27.78
C THR A 253 4.41 12.07 -27.17
N PRO A 254 4.46 12.26 -25.83
CA PRO A 254 5.54 13.02 -25.21
C PRO A 254 6.90 12.36 -25.45
N LYS A 255 7.87 13.16 -25.91
CA LYS A 255 9.27 12.71 -26.01
C LYS A 255 9.81 12.43 -24.61
N ALA A 256 10.61 11.37 -24.48
CA ALA A 256 11.23 10.99 -23.20
C ALA A 256 11.96 12.15 -22.51
N ALA A 257 12.65 13.00 -23.28
CA ALA A 257 13.35 14.16 -22.75
C ALA A 257 12.42 15.22 -22.15
N ALA A 258 11.23 15.43 -22.74
CA ALA A 258 10.26 16.40 -22.24
C ALA A 258 9.66 15.92 -20.90
N GLU A 259 9.30 14.64 -20.83
CA GLU A 259 8.80 14.04 -19.58
C GLU A 259 9.89 13.97 -18.51
N MET A 260 11.12 13.61 -18.88
CA MET A 260 12.26 13.66 -17.97
C MET A 260 12.47 15.07 -17.42
N LYS A 261 12.41 16.12 -18.26
CA LYS A 261 12.52 17.53 -17.82
C LYS A 261 11.41 17.90 -16.82
N LYS A 262 10.17 17.46 -17.07
CA LYS A 262 9.04 17.64 -16.14
C LYS A 262 9.32 16.98 -14.79
N TYR A 263 9.77 15.72 -14.78
CA TYR A 263 10.10 15.02 -13.54
C TYR A 263 11.35 15.56 -12.83
N VAL A 264 12.35 16.06 -13.55
CA VAL A 264 13.49 16.79 -12.97
C VAL A 264 13.00 18.03 -12.23
N GLY A 265 12.17 18.86 -12.88
CA GLY A 265 11.60 20.04 -12.23
C GLY A 265 10.78 19.66 -10.99
N LEU A 266 9.92 18.65 -11.10
CA LEU A 266 9.10 18.21 -9.96
C LEU A 266 9.93 17.64 -8.81
N LEU A 267 10.75 16.62 -9.07
CA LEU A 267 11.37 15.80 -8.03
C LEU A 267 12.74 16.31 -7.55
N LEU A 268 13.48 17.07 -8.35
CA LEU A 268 14.80 17.60 -7.96
C LEU A 268 14.79 19.11 -7.64
N VAL A 269 13.73 19.83 -8.01
CA VAL A 269 13.62 21.27 -7.75
C VAL A 269 12.44 21.57 -6.83
N TYR A 270 11.19 21.36 -7.28
CA TYR A 270 10.02 21.76 -6.52
C TYR A 270 9.85 20.99 -5.21
N VAL A 271 9.91 19.67 -5.23
CA VAL A 271 9.74 18.84 -4.01
C VAL A 271 10.83 19.12 -2.98
N PRO A 272 12.14 19.18 -3.33
CA PRO A 272 13.18 19.55 -2.37
C PRO A 272 13.05 20.98 -1.83
N ILE A 273 12.69 21.96 -2.66
CA ILE A 273 12.46 23.33 -2.18
C ILE A 273 11.27 23.37 -1.21
N LEU A 274 10.16 22.73 -1.59
CA LEU A 274 8.98 22.65 -0.73
C LEU A 274 9.30 21.95 0.59
N SER A 275 10.08 20.86 0.58
CA SER A 275 10.47 20.17 1.81
C SER A 275 11.32 21.04 2.73
N GLN A 276 12.21 21.88 2.18
CA GLN A 276 12.96 22.87 2.98
C GLN A 276 12.04 23.98 3.51
N ILE A 277 11.13 24.50 2.67
CA ILE A 277 10.13 25.49 3.08
C ILE A 277 9.27 24.97 4.23
N LEU A 278 9.00 23.67 4.31
CA LEU A 278 8.26 23.07 5.42
C LEU A 278 9.16 22.78 6.63
N ALA A 279 10.40 22.32 6.42
CA ALA A 279 11.32 21.93 7.49
C ALA A 279 11.77 23.14 8.34
N TRP A 280 12.15 24.26 7.72
CA TRP A 280 12.68 25.42 8.46
C TRP A 280 11.66 26.06 9.40
N PRO A 281 10.42 26.39 8.97
CA PRO A 281 9.38 26.86 9.87
C PRO A 281 9.03 25.84 10.93
N THR A 282 9.01 24.54 10.62
CA THR A 282 8.78 23.50 11.63
C THR A 282 9.81 23.57 12.75
N TYR A 283 11.09 23.70 12.41
CA TYR A 283 12.17 23.88 13.39
C TYR A 283 11.99 25.15 14.23
N PHE A 284 11.76 26.31 13.58
CA PHE A 284 11.63 27.58 14.31
C PHE A 284 10.35 27.70 15.14
N VAL A 285 9.23 27.19 14.62
CA VAL A 285 7.94 27.17 15.34
C VAL A 285 8.06 26.28 16.56
N ALA A 286 8.55 25.05 16.39
CA ALA A 286 8.69 24.14 17.52
C ALA A 286 9.77 24.61 18.52
N GLY A 287 10.89 25.13 18.04
CA GLY A 287 11.96 25.64 18.89
C GLY A 287 11.52 26.85 19.73
N ARG A 288 11.07 27.92 19.06
CA ARG A 288 10.78 29.21 19.71
C ARG A 288 9.40 29.27 20.34
N TYR A 289 8.36 28.82 19.64
CA TYR A 289 6.98 29.00 20.10
C TYR A 289 6.51 27.85 20.99
N LEU A 290 7.05 26.64 20.81
CA LEU A 290 6.73 25.50 21.68
C LEU A 290 7.79 25.26 22.78
N GLY A 291 8.79 26.13 22.90
CA GLY A 291 9.82 26.04 23.94
C GLY A 291 10.74 24.81 23.82
N GLN A 292 10.90 24.23 22.63
CA GLN A 292 11.74 23.03 22.42
C GLN A 292 13.20 23.34 22.04
N GLN A 293 13.60 24.61 22.07
CA GLN A 293 14.93 25.04 21.62
C GLN A 293 16.07 24.32 22.34
N ASP A 294 16.05 24.26 23.68
CA ASP A 294 17.11 23.62 24.47
C ASP A 294 17.28 22.14 24.14
N MET A 295 16.16 21.43 23.89
CA MET A 295 16.17 20.04 23.47
C MET A 295 16.80 19.89 22.07
N TYR A 296 16.48 20.79 21.13
CA TYR A 296 17.08 20.75 19.80
C TYR A 296 18.56 21.08 19.82
N ASP A 297 18.97 22.08 20.60
CA ASP A 297 20.37 22.46 20.73
C ASP A 297 21.20 21.33 21.35
N ALA A 298 20.67 20.64 22.36
CA ALA A 298 21.31 19.43 22.90
C ALA A 298 21.45 18.32 21.85
N LYS A 299 20.42 18.10 21.01
CA LYS A 299 20.48 17.10 19.92
C LYS A 299 21.46 17.50 18.81
N PHE A 300 21.48 18.77 18.41
CA PHE A 300 22.44 19.27 17.42
C PHE A 300 23.86 19.26 17.96
N HIS A 301 24.06 19.55 19.24
CA HIS A 301 25.35 19.39 19.91
C HIS A 301 25.82 17.94 19.84
N PHE A 302 24.96 16.98 20.19
CA PHE A 302 25.27 15.55 20.04
C PHE A 302 25.64 15.19 18.59
N ILE A 303 24.87 15.65 17.61
CA ILE A 303 25.14 15.43 16.19
C ILE A 303 26.50 16.02 15.79
N TYR A 304 26.84 17.21 16.29
CA TYR A 304 28.09 17.89 16.00
C TYR A 304 29.28 17.17 16.65
N GLU A 305 29.19 16.87 17.94
CA GLU A 305 30.23 16.22 18.74
C GLU A 305 30.63 14.86 18.14
N TYR A 306 29.65 14.06 17.73
CA TYR A 306 29.87 12.74 17.13
C TYR A 306 29.94 12.78 15.59
N GLN A 307 29.98 13.97 14.98
CA GLN A 307 30.02 14.16 13.52
C GLN A 307 28.91 13.42 12.75
N LEU A 308 27.75 13.19 13.38
CA LEU A 308 26.63 12.45 12.79
C LEU A 308 25.94 13.23 11.66
N GLY A 309 26.26 14.51 11.46
CA GLY A 309 25.79 15.30 10.32
C GLY A 309 26.06 14.60 8.98
N TYR A 310 27.16 13.86 8.87
CA TYR A 310 27.49 13.08 7.68
C TYR A 310 26.57 11.86 7.48
N VAL A 311 26.01 11.29 8.54
CA VAL A 311 24.99 10.23 8.43
C VAL A 311 23.74 10.79 7.77
N PHE A 312 23.24 11.94 8.24
CA PHE A 312 22.05 12.60 7.66
C PHE A 312 22.30 13.00 6.20
N LEU A 313 23.48 13.56 5.90
CA LEU A 313 23.87 13.91 4.53
C LEU A 313 23.95 12.67 3.64
N ALA A 314 24.51 11.56 4.13
CA ALA A 314 24.63 10.33 3.37
C ALA A 314 23.25 9.75 3.02
N VAL A 315 22.34 9.67 4.00
CA VAL A 315 20.96 9.21 3.77
C VAL A 315 20.26 10.10 2.73
N TRP A 316 20.43 11.41 2.81
CA TRP A 316 19.87 12.35 1.84
C TRP A 316 20.42 12.11 0.42
N LEU A 317 21.73 11.93 0.27
CA LEU A 317 22.37 11.65 -1.03
C LEU A 317 21.93 10.30 -1.63
N VAL A 318 21.72 9.26 -0.81
CA VAL A 318 21.11 7.99 -1.25
C VAL A 318 19.70 8.25 -1.80
N GLY A 319 18.88 9.04 -1.09
CA GLY A 319 17.55 9.45 -1.54
C GLY A 319 17.58 10.20 -2.88
N MET A 320 18.54 11.11 -3.06
CA MET A 320 18.72 11.86 -4.32
C MET A 320 19.14 10.95 -5.49
N THR A 321 19.99 9.96 -5.22
CA THR A 321 20.38 8.93 -6.19
C THR A 321 19.16 8.14 -6.67
N ARG A 322 18.36 7.63 -5.73
CA ARG A 322 17.12 6.88 -6.03
C ARG A 322 16.09 7.73 -6.78
N THR A 323 15.96 9.00 -6.42
CA THR A 323 15.08 9.96 -7.11
C THR A 323 15.51 10.16 -8.56
N THR A 324 16.82 10.27 -8.82
CA THR A 324 17.36 10.40 -10.18
C THR A 324 17.04 9.17 -11.04
N ILE A 325 17.17 7.96 -10.49
CA ILE A 325 16.82 6.72 -11.19
C ILE A 325 15.31 6.66 -11.46
N THR A 326 14.49 7.11 -10.52
CA THR A 326 13.03 7.23 -10.68
C THR A 326 12.64 8.17 -11.82
N ILE A 327 13.37 9.28 -11.99
CA ILE A 327 13.17 10.22 -13.11
C ILE A 327 13.49 9.56 -14.45
N LEU A 328 14.58 8.79 -14.53
CA LEU A 328 14.95 8.04 -15.74
C LEU A 328 13.86 7.01 -16.10
N ALA A 329 13.35 6.26 -15.12
CA ALA A 329 12.29 5.27 -15.32
C ALA A 329 10.97 5.91 -15.78
N ASN A 330 10.56 7.03 -15.19
CA ASN A 330 9.35 7.74 -15.60
C ASN A 330 9.52 8.43 -16.97
N GLY A 331 10.69 8.98 -17.28
CA GLY A 331 10.98 9.52 -18.61
C GLY A 331 10.89 8.47 -19.71
N ALA A 332 11.35 7.25 -19.44
CA ALA A 332 11.24 6.13 -20.39
C ALA A 332 9.82 5.58 -20.55
N ARG A 333 8.92 5.82 -19.58
CA ARG A 333 7.52 5.35 -19.59
C ARG A 333 6.68 6.01 -20.67
N ALA A 334 6.84 7.32 -20.85
CA ALA A 334 6.03 8.10 -21.79
C ALA A 334 6.08 7.61 -23.25
N PRO A 335 7.25 7.39 -23.87
CA PRO A 335 7.30 6.85 -25.23
C PRO A 335 6.82 5.39 -25.32
N ALA A 336 6.79 4.66 -24.21
CA ALA A 336 6.26 3.29 -24.16
C ALA A 336 4.73 3.23 -24.07
N ARG A 337 4.05 4.38 -23.83
CA ARG A 337 2.59 4.47 -23.67
C ARG A 337 2.02 3.52 -22.61
N VAL A 338 2.82 3.25 -21.59
CA VAL A 338 2.42 2.39 -20.46
C VAL A 338 1.79 3.26 -19.38
N ASN A 339 0.50 3.03 -19.13
CA ASN A 339 -0.22 3.72 -18.07
C ASN A 339 0.20 3.20 -16.69
N ARG A 340 -0.18 3.94 -15.64
CA ARG A 340 -0.14 3.41 -14.27
C ARG A 340 -1.44 2.62 -14.05
N PRO A 341 -1.43 1.49 -13.31
CA PRO A 341 -0.37 0.99 -12.42
C PRO A 341 0.69 0.09 -13.09
N ASP A 342 0.61 -0.16 -14.40
CA ASP A 342 1.48 -1.13 -15.07
C ASP A 342 2.97 -0.80 -14.92
N GLN A 343 3.75 -1.83 -14.59
CA GLN A 343 5.18 -1.71 -14.27
C GLN A 343 6.08 -2.28 -15.37
N HIS A 344 5.63 -3.34 -16.04
CA HIS A 344 6.34 -4.01 -17.12
C HIS A 344 5.38 -4.39 -18.24
N VAL A 345 5.90 -4.49 -19.45
CA VAL A 345 5.17 -5.01 -20.60
C VAL A 345 5.81 -6.30 -21.05
N TYR A 346 4.98 -7.32 -21.24
CA TYR A 346 5.43 -8.64 -21.66
C TYR A 346 5.01 -8.91 -23.10
N LYS A 347 5.76 -9.80 -23.75
CA LYS A 347 5.48 -10.29 -25.10
C LYS A 347 5.43 -11.80 -25.06
N ILE A 348 4.45 -12.38 -25.76
CA ILE A 348 4.39 -13.80 -26.01
C ILE A 348 5.46 -14.14 -27.06
N MET A 349 6.35 -15.04 -26.68
CA MET A 349 7.43 -15.56 -27.50
C MET A 349 6.98 -16.85 -28.17
N ALA A 350 7.58 -17.15 -29.32
CA ALA A 350 7.29 -18.35 -30.09
C ALA A 350 5.82 -18.50 -30.56
N ASN A 351 5.13 -17.40 -30.88
CA ASN A 351 3.80 -17.44 -31.52
C ASN A 351 3.77 -18.16 -32.88
N SER A 352 4.95 -18.51 -33.41
CA SER A 352 5.16 -19.27 -34.63
C SER A 352 6.40 -20.15 -34.48
N GLY A 353 6.47 -21.23 -35.26
CA GLY A 353 7.64 -22.12 -35.30
C GLY A 353 7.52 -23.35 -34.38
N PRO A 354 8.65 -24.02 -34.07
CA PRO A 354 8.64 -25.32 -33.37
C PRO A 354 8.09 -25.29 -31.94
N LEU A 355 8.07 -24.11 -31.32
CA LEU A 355 7.59 -23.90 -29.95
C LEU A 355 6.19 -23.24 -29.91
N LYS A 356 5.46 -23.23 -31.04
CA LYS A 356 4.10 -22.66 -31.12
C LYS A 356 3.10 -23.33 -30.16
N ASP A 357 3.34 -24.61 -29.85
CA ASP A 357 2.48 -25.41 -28.97
C ASP A 357 2.84 -25.21 -27.48
N ALA A 358 3.95 -24.50 -27.21
CA ALA A 358 4.40 -24.13 -25.87
C ALA A 358 4.88 -22.66 -25.85
N PRO A 359 3.99 -21.68 -26.13
CA PRO A 359 4.34 -20.29 -26.09
C PRO A 359 4.72 -19.88 -24.66
N TYR A 360 5.73 -19.02 -24.53
CA TYR A 360 6.20 -18.53 -23.24
C TYR A 360 6.23 -17.01 -23.22
N VAL A 361 6.15 -16.41 -22.03
CA VAL A 361 6.02 -14.96 -21.87
C VAL A 361 7.32 -14.38 -21.33
N LEU A 362 7.91 -13.42 -22.05
CA LEU A 362 9.09 -12.68 -21.59
C LEU A 362 8.84 -11.17 -21.59
N MET A 363 9.61 -10.42 -20.81
CA MET A 363 9.60 -8.96 -20.89
C MET A 363 9.99 -8.52 -22.31
N ALA A 364 9.21 -7.60 -22.89
CA ALA A 364 9.57 -6.99 -24.16
C ALA A 364 10.92 -6.26 -24.01
N ASN A 365 11.88 -6.55 -24.89
CA ASN A 365 13.25 -6.03 -24.80
C ASN A 365 13.61 -5.05 -25.94
N THR A 366 12.70 -4.82 -26.89
CA THR A 366 12.94 -4.00 -28.08
C THR A 366 12.07 -2.74 -28.09
N GLY A 367 12.48 -1.74 -28.87
CA GLY A 367 11.73 -0.49 -29.05
C GLY A 367 11.58 0.35 -27.78
N ALA A 368 10.59 1.23 -27.75
CA ALA A 368 10.31 2.10 -26.61
C ALA A 368 9.90 1.31 -25.36
N VAL A 369 9.14 0.24 -25.55
CA VAL A 369 8.70 -0.66 -24.47
C VAL A 369 9.90 -1.36 -23.82
N GLY A 370 10.85 -1.87 -24.62
CA GLY A 370 12.08 -2.46 -24.10
C GLY A 370 12.94 -1.47 -23.31
N ARG A 371 13.04 -0.22 -23.77
CA ARG A 371 13.71 0.85 -23.01
C ARG A 371 13.03 1.10 -21.66
N PHE A 372 11.70 1.18 -21.63
CA PHE A 372 10.92 1.34 -20.40
C PHE A 372 11.13 0.16 -19.43
N ASN A 373 11.02 -1.08 -19.91
CA ASN A 373 11.22 -2.27 -19.09
C ASN A 373 12.62 -2.30 -18.45
N ARG A 374 13.67 -1.94 -19.20
CA ARG A 374 15.04 -1.83 -18.66
C ARG A 374 15.18 -0.68 -17.66
N ALA A 375 14.53 0.46 -17.91
CA ALA A 375 14.50 1.58 -16.98
C ALA A 375 13.82 1.21 -15.65
N GLN A 376 12.72 0.46 -15.70
CA GLN A 376 12.05 -0.03 -14.50
C GLN A 376 12.88 -1.10 -13.79
N ARG A 377 13.46 -2.04 -14.55
CA ARG A 377 14.32 -3.08 -13.96
C ARG A 377 15.57 -2.49 -13.30
N SER A 378 16.14 -1.40 -13.84
CA SER A 378 17.27 -0.72 -13.20
C SER A 378 16.89 -0.12 -11.85
N MET A 379 15.71 0.50 -11.77
CA MET A 379 15.15 1.00 -10.51
C MET A 379 14.95 -0.12 -9.49
N TYR A 380 14.33 -1.25 -9.89
CA TYR A 380 14.15 -2.39 -8.99
C TYR A 380 15.44 -3.03 -8.55
N ASN A 381 16.44 -3.13 -9.43
CA ASN A 381 17.74 -3.66 -9.03
C ASN A 381 18.42 -2.77 -7.98
N THR A 382 18.25 -1.45 -8.04
CA THR A 382 18.70 -0.54 -6.98
C THR A 382 17.89 -0.76 -5.70
N ASP A 383 16.57 -0.76 -5.78
CA ASP A 383 15.67 -0.90 -4.62
C ASP A 383 15.84 -2.26 -3.90
N GLU A 384 16.18 -3.34 -4.61
CA GLU A 384 16.49 -4.66 -4.03
C GLU A 384 17.72 -4.63 -3.10
N SER A 385 18.76 -3.88 -3.47
CA SER A 385 19.99 -3.73 -2.68
C SER A 385 19.93 -2.58 -1.66
N LEU A 386 18.97 -1.67 -1.81
CA LEU A 386 18.92 -0.41 -1.10
C LEU A 386 18.84 -0.56 0.43
N PRO A 387 18.03 -1.46 1.03
CA PRO A 387 17.96 -1.59 2.48
C PRO A 387 19.29 -1.97 3.12
N MET A 388 19.99 -2.95 2.52
CA MET A 388 21.29 -3.37 3.02
C MET A 388 22.33 -2.26 2.85
N TYR A 389 22.38 -1.65 1.66
CA TYR A 389 23.32 -0.57 1.39
C TYR A 389 23.11 0.61 2.34
N LEU A 390 21.86 1.04 2.55
CA LEU A 390 21.51 2.13 3.46
C LEU A 390 21.96 1.86 4.89
N MET A 391 21.72 0.63 5.40
CA MET A 391 22.19 0.25 6.73
C MET A 391 23.72 0.31 6.84
N CYS A 392 24.43 -0.25 5.85
CA CYS A 392 25.90 -0.21 5.84
C CYS A 392 26.42 1.23 5.76
N THR A 393 25.82 2.09 4.95
CA THR A 393 26.18 3.50 4.84
C THR A 393 25.96 4.25 6.16
N MET A 394 24.84 4.02 6.85
CA MET A 394 24.56 4.67 8.15
C MET A 394 25.58 4.24 9.22
N LEU A 395 25.86 2.93 9.31
CA LEU A 395 26.84 2.39 10.24
C LEU A 395 28.25 2.93 9.94
N ALA A 396 28.68 2.90 8.68
CA ALA A 396 29.98 3.43 8.28
C ALA A 396 30.06 4.94 8.55
N ALA A 397 29.05 5.72 8.19
CA ALA A 397 29.06 7.18 8.34
C ALA A 397 29.11 7.61 9.81
N SER A 398 28.53 6.80 10.72
CA SER A 398 28.60 7.06 12.16
C SER A 398 30.00 6.95 12.75
N VAL A 399 30.93 6.25 12.09
CA VAL A 399 32.31 6.03 12.57
C VAL A 399 33.33 6.82 11.75
N PHE A 400 33.18 6.85 10.42
CA PHE A 400 34.17 7.45 9.51
C PHE A 400 33.78 8.86 9.04
N GLY A 401 32.61 9.38 9.44
CA GLY A 401 32.15 10.74 9.15
C GLY A 401 32.22 11.08 7.65
N PRO A 402 32.98 12.12 7.25
CA PRO A 402 33.03 12.60 5.87
C PRO A 402 33.63 11.59 4.88
N ILE A 403 34.47 10.66 5.33
CA ILE A 403 35.17 9.71 4.45
C ILE A 403 34.16 8.81 3.71
N VAL A 404 33.00 8.53 4.32
CA VAL A 404 31.94 7.71 3.71
C VAL A 404 31.31 8.35 2.47
N LEU A 405 31.46 9.66 2.30
CA LEU A 405 30.97 10.34 1.09
C LEU A 405 31.70 9.86 -0.17
N LEU A 406 32.95 9.39 -0.06
CA LEU A 406 33.71 8.88 -1.21
C LEU A 406 33.11 7.60 -1.82
N PRO A 407 32.94 6.48 -1.07
CA PRO A 407 32.28 5.30 -1.61
C PRO A 407 30.81 5.58 -1.96
N LEU A 408 30.14 6.49 -1.24
CA LEU A 408 28.76 6.88 -1.55
C LEU A 408 28.63 7.56 -2.91
N LEU A 409 29.47 8.55 -3.21
CA LEU A 409 29.47 9.23 -4.51
C LEU A 409 29.83 8.27 -5.64
N LEU A 410 30.74 7.31 -5.39
CA LEU A 410 31.07 6.27 -6.35
C LEU A 410 29.87 5.34 -6.62
N THR A 411 29.16 4.92 -5.58
CA THR A 411 27.92 4.13 -5.73
C THR A 411 26.84 4.92 -6.45
N ALA A 412 26.62 6.19 -6.08
CA ALA A 412 25.64 7.06 -6.72
C ALA A 412 25.92 7.23 -8.22
N TYR A 413 27.18 7.55 -8.57
CA TYR A 413 27.63 7.63 -9.95
C TYR A 413 27.41 6.31 -10.70
N GLY A 414 27.81 5.18 -10.10
CA GLY A 414 27.66 3.87 -10.70
C GLY A 414 26.19 3.49 -10.94
N ARG A 415 25.30 3.68 -9.95
CA ARG A 415 23.88 3.35 -10.05
C ARG A 415 23.13 4.23 -11.05
N ILE A 416 23.43 5.53 -11.10
CA ILE A 416 22.85 6.45 -12.10
C ILE A 416 23.34 6.07 -13.51
N THR A 417 24.63 5.80 -13.67
CA THR A 417 25.22 5.38 -14.95
C THR A 417 24.66 4.04 -15.40
N PHE A 418 24.51 3.08 -14.48
CA PHE A 418 23.88 1.78 -14.72
C PHE A 418 22.46 1.98 -15.24
N ALA A 419 21.64 2.78 -14.55
CA ALA A 419 20.26 3.04 -14.96
C ALA A 419 20.18 3.69 -16.34
N ARG A 420 21.02 4.70 -16.62
CA ARG A 420 21.06 5.39 -17.92
C ARG A 420 21.47 4.44 -19.05
N LEU A 421 22.60 3.75 -18.92
CA LEU A 421 23.12 2.88 -19.98
C LEU A 421 22.29 1.62 -20.16
N TYR A 422 21.63 1.14 -19.09
CA TYR A 422 20.74 -0.01 -19.22
C TYR A 422 19.50 0.33 -20.05
N ILE A 423 19.02 1.58 -20.04
CA ILE A 423 17.96 2.04 -20.95
C ILE A 423 18.42 1.91 -22.40
N GLU A 424 19.68 2.22 -22.69
CA GLU A 424 20.24 2.17 -24.05
C GLU A 424 20.39 0.72 -24.53
N SER A 425 21.05 -0.15 -23.75
CA SER A 425 21.22 -1.57 -24.11
C SER A 425 21.41 -2.51 -22.91
N LEU A 426 21.18 -3.80 -23.12
CA LEU A 426 21.38 -4.84 -22.09
C LEU A 426 22.85 -4.97 -21.67
N THR A 427 23.79 -4.75 -22.59
CA THR A 427 25.23 -4.95 -22.39
C THR A 427 25.93 -3.71 -21.85
N ALA A 428 25.47 -2.50 -22.18
CA ALA A 428 26.10 -1.24 -21.76
C ALA A 428 25.99 -0.98 -20.25
N ARG A 429 25.03 -1.62 -19.56
CA ARG A 429 24.84 -1.49 -18.10
C ARG A 429 26.10 -1.83 -17.29
N GLY A 430 26.99 -2.68 -17.83
CA GLY A 430 28.21 -3.12 -17.13
C GLY A 430 29.12 -1.97 -16.69
N ALA A 431 29.15 -0.87 -17.45
CA ALA A 431 29.97 0.30 -17.15
C ALA A 431 29.53 1.03 -15.87
N GLY A 432 28.24 1.01 -15.53
CA GLY A 432 27.74 1.54 -14.26
C GLY A 432 27.73 0.51 -13.12
N PHE A 433 27.56 -0.77 -13.46
CA PHE A 433 27.50 -1.86 -12.48
C PHE A 433 28.79 -1.97 -11.67
N LEU A 434 29.95 -2.02 -12.35
CA LEU A 434 31.25 -2.18 -11.69
C LEU A 434 31.56 -1.08 -10.66
N PRO A 435 31.50 0.23 -10.98
CA PRO A 435 31.74 1.28 -9.99
C PRO A 435 30.71 1.24 -8.84
N SER A 436 29.43 0.91 -9.11
CA SER A 436 28.44 0.79 -8.03
C SER A 436 28.78 -0.33 -7.04
N MET A 437 29.20 -1.49 -7.55
CA MET A 437 29.62 -2.64 -6.73
C MET A 437 30.86 -2.32 -5.91
N ILE A 438 31.85 -1.61 -6.47
CA ILE A 438 33.05 -1.20 -5.74
C ILE A 438 32.68 -0.29 -4.56
N GLY A 439 31.84 0.73 -4.78
CA GLY A 439 31.40 1.63 -3.71
C GLY A 439 30.60 0.91 -2.62
N GLU A 440 29.73 -0.04 -3.00
CA GLU A 440 28.96 -0.86 -2.07
C GLU A 440 29.86 -1.76 -1.22
N LYS A 441 30.77 -2.51 -1.85
CA LYS A 441 31.70 -3.40 -1.14
C LYS A 441 32.74 -2.66 -0.32
N TRP A 442 33.14 -1.46 -0.75
CA TRP A 442 33.97 -0.59 0.08
C TRP A 442 33.21 -0.20 1.36
N THR A 443 31.95 0.21 1.24
CA THR A 443 31.12 0.55 2.41
C THR A 443 30.93 -0.65 3.35
N GLU A 444 30.65 -1.85 2.81
CA GLU A 444 30.59 -3.08 3.61
C GLU A 444 31.92 -3.40 4.31
N GLY A 445 33.05 -3.20 3.62
CA GLY A 445 34.38 -3.36 4.19
C GLY A 445 34.67 -2.42 5.37
N LEU A 446 34.18 -1.18 5.29
CA LEU A 446 34.26 -0.23 6.42
C LEU A 446 33.46 -0.72 7.63
N VAL A 447 32.25 -1.25 7.42
CA VAL A 447 31.43 -1.82 8.49
C VAL A 447 32.10 -3.05 9.11
N LEU A 448 32.67 -3.93 8.29
CA LEU A 448 33.42 -5.10 8.76
C LEU A 448 34.64 -4.66 9.58
N LEU A 449 35.35 -3.62 9.15
CA LEU A 449 36.46 -3.04 9.92
C LEU A 449 36.01 -2.53 11.29
N CYS A 450 34.86 -1.85 11.37
CA CYS A 450 34.26 -1.45 12.64
C CYS A 450 33.96 -2.65 13.54
N ALA A 451 33.37 -3.72 12.98
CA ALA A 451 33.08 -4.94 13.73
C ALA A 451 34.36 -5.59 14.28
N ILE A 452 35.41 -5.72 13.45
CA ILE A 452 36.71 -6.26 13.85
C ILE A 452 37.32 -5.42 14.97
N LYS A 453 37.32 -4.08 14.82
CA LYS A 453 37.83 -3.15 15.84
C LYS A 453 37.04 -3.25 17.14
N GLY A 454 35.71 -3.31 17.07
CA GLY A 454 34.83 -3.39 18.24
C GLY A 454 34.94 -4.72 19.00
N ILE A 455 35.18 -5.83 18.31
CA ILE A 455 35.25 -7.17 18.92
C ILE A 455 36.67 -7.47 19.46
N PHE A 456 37.70 -7.23 18.65
CA PHE A 456 39.05 -7.74 18.95
C PHE A 456 39.99 -6.70 19.55
N PHE A 457 39.74 -5.41 19.37
CA PHE A 457 40.62 -4.37 19.87
C PHE A 457 39.99 -3.73 21.09
N LYS A 458 40.56 -4.02 22.27
CA LYS A 458 40.21 -3.27 23.47
C LYS A 458 40.50 -1.80 23.19
N PRO A 459 39.59 -0.87 23.55
CA PRO A 459 39.93 0.53 23.53
C PRO A 459 41.22 0.67 24.33
N ALA A 460 42.26 1.25 23.70
CA ALA A 460 43.47 1.61 24.43
C ALA A 460 42.95 2.37 25.64
N LYS A 461 43.27 1.88 26.86
CA LYS A 461 42.84 2.53 28.10
C LYS A 461 43.08 3.99 27.85
N THR A 462 42.00 4.77 27.77
CA THR A 462 42.10 6.22 27.64
C THR A 462 43.06 6.55 28.75
N GLN A 463 44.30 6.91 28.40
CA GLN A 463 45.24 7.34 29.41
C GLN A 463 44.44 8.43 30.06
N GLU A 464 44.03 8.20 31.31
CA GLU A 464 43.42 9.23 32.11
C GLU A 464 44.40 10.36 31.92
N VAL A 465 43.98 11.37 31.15
CA VAL A 465 44.73 12.59 31.02
C VAL A 465 44.69 13.04 32.46
N SER A 466 45.73 12.63 33.18
CA SER A 466 46.06 13.05 34.52
C SER A 466 46.20 14.52 34.29
N SER A 467 45.08 15.21 34.43
CA SER A 467 45.03 16.62 34.70
C SER A 467 45.95 16.70 35.90
N ARG A 468 47.21 17.05 35.64
CA ARG A 468 48.04 17.82 36.55
C ARG A 468 47.12 18.94 36.97
N LYS A 469 46.35 18.69 38.03
CA LYS A 469 45.80 19.72 38.88
C LYS A 469 47.04 20.45 39.35
N SER A 470 47.39 21.54 38.67
CA SER A 470 48.16 22.57 39.35
C SER A 470 47.34 22.90 40.60
N SER A 471 48.03 22.85 41.72
CA SER A 471 47.50 22.69 43.07
C SER A 471 46.82 23.96 43.62
N ALA A 472 46.03 24.68 42.82
CA ALA A 472 45.56 26.01 43.20
C ALA A 472 44.04 26.17 43.33
N ASP A 473 43.19 25.34 42.71
CA ASP A 473 41.73 25.47 42.87
C ASP A 473 41.08 24.16 43.35
N LYS A 474 40.82 24.13 44.66
CA LYS A 474 39.98 23.15 45.34
C LYS A 474 38.56 23.70 45.41
N ASP A 475 37.84 23.69 44.29
CA ASP A 475 36.38 23.71 44.33
C ASP A 475 35.84 22.35 43.86
N ILE A 476 35.12 21.72 44.77
CA ILE A 476 34.73 20.32 44.78
C ILE A 476 33.52 20.17 43.86
N VAL A 477 33.72 19.67 42.63
CA VAL A 477 32.64 19.07 41.85
C VAL A 477 32.59 17.57 42.21
N PRO A 478 31.49 17.05 42.77
CA PRO A 478 31.37 15.65 43.19
C PRO A 478 31.57 14.68 42.01
N GLU A 479 32.35 13.63 42.24
CA GLU A 479 32.70 12.62 41.24
C GLU A 479 31.48 11.80 40.75
N GLU A 480 30.36 11.85 41.47
CA GLU A 480 29.10 11.17 41.10
C GLU A 480 28.54 11.63 39.74
N ASP A 481 28.76 12.88 39.34
CA ASP A 481 28.15 13.44 38.13
C ASP A 481 28.76 12.89 36.82
N LYS A 482 30.04 12.53 36.84
CA LYS A 482 30.73 11.99 35.65
C LYS A 482 30.28 10.56 35.32
N ASN A 483 29.91 9.78 36.34
CA ASN A 483 29.39 8.42 36.15
C ASN A 483 27.93 8.44 35.71
N ALA A 484 27.14 9.44 36.14
CA ALA A 484 25.78 9.65 35.65
C ALA A 484 25.77 9.99 34.15
N LEU A 485 26.67 10.87 33.69
CA LEU A 485 26.79 11.24 32.28
C LEU A 485 27.16 10.04 31.39
N ARG A 486 28.13 9.20 31.81
CA ARG A 486 28.50 7.99 31.03
C ARG A 486 27.38 6.94 30.96
N ARG A 487 26.61 6.76 32.04
CA ARG A 487 25.44 5.86 32.03
C ARG A 487 24.36 6.37 31.09
N MET A 488 24.08 7.68 31.08
CA MET A 488 23.11 8.27 30.16
C MET A 488 23.46 8.05 28.69
N HIS A 489 24.74 8.17 28.30
CA HIS A 489 25.14 7.96 26.90
C HIS A 489 25.00 6.48 26.47
N PHE A 490 25.35 5.53 27.34
CA PHE A 490 25.21 4.10 27.02
C PHE A 490 23.75 3.66 27.01
N GLU A 491 22.95 4.08 28.00
CA GLU A 491 21.52 3.77 28.04
C GLU A 491 20.75 4.46 26.91
N SER A 492 21.12 5.68 26.51
CA SER A 492 20.48 6.34 25.36
C SER A 492 20.82 5.66 24.04
N LEU A 493 22.05 5.13 23.89
CA LEU A 493 22.44 4.36 22.70
C LEU A 493 21.75 2.98 22.67
N VAL A 494 21.67 2.30 23.82
CA VAL A 494 20.99 1.01 23.95
C VAL A 494 19.49 1.18 23.78
N ASN A 495 18.86 2.24 24.32
CA ASN A 495 17.44 2.54 24.12
C ASN A 495 17.12 2.94 22.67
N PHE A 496 18.04 3.61 21.98
CA PHE A 496 17.92 3.91 20.55
C PHE A 496 17.92 2.63 19.70
N VAL A 497 18.71 1.62 20.08
CA VAL A 497 18.78 0.31 19.40
C VAL A 497 17.67 -0.66 19.86
N ALA A 498 17.21 -0.55 21.11
CA ALA A 498 16.25 -1.46 21.74
C ALA A 498 14.77 -1.08 21.52
N PHE A 499 14.48 -0.10 20.65
CA PHE A 499 13.11 0.39 20.36
C PHE A 499 12.17 -0.63 19.67
N ASN A 500 12.46 -1.93 19.78
CA ASN A 500 11.66 -3.00 19.20
C ASN A 500 11.46 -4.21 20.13
N ARG A 501 11.34 -3.99 21.45
CA ARG A 501 10.83 -5.02 22.37
C ARG A 501 9.59 -4.54 23.12
N LYS A 502 8.55 -5.37 23.01
CA LYS A 502 7.28 -5.33 23.74
C LYS A 502 7.55 -5.18 25.24
N ASP A 503 7.39 -3.98 25.78
CA ASP A 503 6.82 -3.66 27.10
C ASP A 503 7.24 -2.24 27.52
N PRO A 504 6.34 -1.25 27.44
CA PRO A 504 6.63 0.09 27.93
C PRO A 504 6.16 0.18 29.38
N GLN A 505 7.03 -0.09 30.36
CA GLN A 505 6.91 0.50 31.71
C GLN A 505 8.07 0.10 32.64
N ARG A 506 8.97 1.05 32.89
CA ARG A 506 9.44 1.49 34.22
C ARG A 506 10.59 2.46 34.00
N VAL A 507 10.24 3.75 33.94
CA VAL A 507 11.20 4.82 34.18
C VAL A 507 11.60 4.69 35.65
N PHE A 508 12.81 4.19 35.92
CA PHE A 508 13.38 4.20 37.26
C PHE A 508 13.72 5.65 37.62
N LEU A 509 12.93 6.24 38.52
CA LEU A 509 13.35 7.44 39.26
C LEU A 509 14.47 7.02 40.24
N PRO A 510 15.59 7.75 40.33
CA PRO A 510 16.57 7.50 41.38
C PRO A 510 15.96 7.86 42.73
N ALA A 511 16.04 6.92 43.68
CA ALA A 511 15.65 7.12 45.06
C ALA A 511 16.56 8.17 45.72
N GLY A 512 16.03 9.38 45.90
CA GLY A 512 16.68 10.47 46.63
C GLY A 512 16.27 10.49 48.10
N ALA A 513 17.28 10.28 48.96
CA ALA A 513 17.60 10.85 50.27
C ALA A 513 16.53 11.50 51.20
N PRO A 514 16.72 11.40 52.55
CA PRO A 514 15.75 11.83 53.55
C PRO A 514 15.76 13.35 53.78
N HIS A 515 14.57 13.98 53.72
CA HIS A 515 14.37 15.33 54.22
C HIS A 515 14.44 15.36 55.76
N ARG A 516 15.55 15.87 56.30
CA ARG A 516 15.56 16.58 57.59
C ARG A 516 15.23 18.04 57.31
N PHE A 517 14.15 18.55 57.90
CA PHE A 517 14.07 19.98 58.21
C PHE A 517 13.31 20.23 59.51
N CYS A 518 13.82 21.22 60.21
CA CYS A 518 13.55 21.64 61.57
C CYS A 518 12.08 21.90 61.90
N GLY A 519 11.77 21.69 63.19
CA GLY A 519 10.50 22.08 63.78
C GLY A 519 10.31 23.59 63.88
N THR A 520 9.04 23.94 64.03
CA THR A 520 8.59 25.18 64.67
C THR A 520 7.45 24.82 65.60
N ARG A 521 7.61 25.23 66.86
CA ARG A 521 6.56 25.28 67.88
C ARG A 521 5.62 26.44 67.58
N GLY A 522 4.32 26.22 67.83
CA GLY A 522 3.42 27.19 68.45
C GLY A 522 2.61 28.11 67.53
N LEU A 523 1.30 27.87 67.44
CA LEU A 523 0.26 28.72 68.04
C LEU A 523 -1.15 28.19 67.70
N ASN A 524 -1.98 28.09 68.76
CA ASN A 524 -3.40 27.71 68.91
C ASN A 524 -3.69 26.26 69.29
#